data_AF-A0A7X8ABM6-F1
#
_entry.id   AF-A0A7X8ABM6-F1
#
_cell.length_a   1.000
_cell.length_b   1.000
_cell.length_c   1.000
_cell.angle_alpha   90.00
_cell.angle_beta   90.00
_cell.angle_gamma   90.00
#
_symmetry.space_group_name_H-M   'P 1'
#
loop_
_entity.id
_entity.type
_entity.pdbx_description
1 polymer ?
#
loop_
_entity_poly.entity_id
_entity_poly.type
_entity_poly.pdbx_seq_one_letter_code
_entity_poly.pdbx_strand_id
1 'polypeptide(L)'
;MKNKLLFMVLLFIVMSEKIAAQEYYAHEVNTLIGTKGGGLTSGYLYPGATYPFGMVQFTPSYFSKSSGFVINQLSGAGCEHMGNFPTFPLKGKLTISPDNILNARINVSEEKGHAG
;
A
#
# COMPACT_ATOMS: atom_id res chain seq x y z
N MET A 1 -25.91 -14.11 -51.07
CA MET A 1 -25.10 -14.52 -49.89
C MET A 1 -24.08 -13.46 -49.48
N LYS A 2 -23.29 -12.91 -50.41
CA LYS A 2 -22.28 -11.85 -50.13
C LYS A 2 -22.83 -10.63 -49.36
N ASN A 3 -23.99 -10.10 -49.72
CA ASN A 3 -24.57 -8.91 -49.08
C ASN A 3 -25.06 -9.19 -47.65
N LYS A 4 -25.52 -10.42 -47.37
CA LYS A 4 -25.90 -10.85 -46.01
C LYS A 4 -24.67 -11.02 -45.12
N LEU A 5 -23.59 -11.54 -45.69
CA LEU A 5 -22.30 -11.68 -44.99
C LEU A 5 -21.71 -10.30 -44.66
N LEU A 6 -21.73 -9.37 -45.61
CA LEU A 6 -21.27 -8.00 -45.41
C LEU A 6 -22.07 -7.28 -44.31
N PHE A 7 -23.39 -7.48 -44.31
CA PHE A 7 -24.27 -6.92 -43.28
C PHE A 7 -23.98 -7.51 -41.89
N MET A 8 -23.72 -8.83 -41.80
CA MET A 8 -23.33 -9.46 -40.54
C MET A 8 -21.99 -8.97 -40.01
N VAL A 9 -21.00 -8.76 -40.89
CA VAL A 9 -19.69 -8.21 -40.53
C VAL A 9 -19.82 -6.77 -40.03
N LEU A 10 -20.62 -5.94 -40.71
CA LEU A 10 -20.91 -4.58 -40.25
C LEU A 10 -21.61 -4.57 -38.89
N LEU A 11 -22.58 -5.47 -38.68
CA LEU A 11 -23.27 -5.59 -37.40
C LEU A 11 -22.30 -5.99 -36.28
N PHE A 12 -21.35 -6.88 -36.55
CA PHE A 12 -20.32 -7.30 -35.59
C PHE A 12 -19.36 -6.17 -35.21
N ILE A 13 -19.01 -5.30 -36.17
CA ILE A 13 -18.16 -4.13 -35.93
C ILE A 13 -18.90 -3.08 -35.09
N VAL A 14 -20.20 -2.88 -35.34
CA VAL A 14 -21.03 -1.93 -34.58
C VAL A 14 -21.33 -2.44 -33.16
N MET A 15 -21.42 -3.76 -32.97
CA MET A 15 -21.65 -4.41 -31.67
C MET A 15 -20.36 -4.69 -30.90
N SER A 16 -19.19 -4.32 -31.43
CA SER A 16 -17.94 -4.35 -30.67
C SER A 16 -17.96 -3.20 -29.66
N GLU A 17 -18.66 -3.40 -28.54
CA GLU A 17 -18.48 -2.53 -27.39
C GLU A 17 -17.00 -2.52 -27.00
N LYS A 18 -16.52 -1.36 -26.55
CA LYS A 18 -15.25 -1.32 -25.85
C LYS A 18 -15.44 -2.19 -24.61
N ILE A 19 -14.75 -3.32 -24.55
CA ILE A 19 -14.49 -4.01 -23.29
C ILE A 19 -13.80 -2.96 -22.44
N ALA A 20 -14.58 -2.27 -21.60
CA ALA A 20 -14.06 -1.24 -20.72
C ALA A 20 -13.00 -1.94 -19.85
N ALA A 21 -11.78 -1.42 -19.94
CA ALA A 21 -10.72 -1.81 -19.03
C ALA A 21 -11.28 -1.78 -17.60
N GLN A 22 -11.02 -2.84 -16.83
CA GLN A 22 -11.40 -2.93 -15.42
C GLN A 22 -11.04 -1.60 -14.72
N GLU A 23 -12.04 -0.87 -14.22
CA GLU A 23 -11.78 0.36 -13.47
C GLU A 23 -11.02 -0.01 -12.20
N TYR A 24 -9.76 0.42 -12.11
CA TYR A 24 -8.88 0.05 -11.01
C TYR A 24 -9.03 1.06 -9.87
N TYR A 25 -10.15 0.95 -9.14
CA TYR A 25 -10.49 1.86 -8.03
C TYR A 25 -9.41 1.92 -6.94
N ALA A 26 -8.55 0.90 -6.81
CA ALA A 26 -7.44 0.92 -5.88
C ALA A 26 -6.44 2.06 -6.15
N HIS A 27 -6.35 2.59 -7.38
CA HIS A 27 -5.54 3.78 -7.68
C HIS A 27 -6.12 5.09 -7.10
N GLU A 28 -7.42 5.14 -6.85
CA GLU A 28 -8.09 6.31 -6.26
C GLU A 28 -7.91 6.37 -4.72
N VAL A 29 -7.46 5.27 -4.11
CA VAL A 29 -7.31 5.17 -2.66
C VAL A 29 -6.01 5.84 -2.20
N ASN A 30 -6.13 6.94 -1.46
CA ASN A 30 -5.00 7.55 -0.76
C ASN A 30 -4.79 6.90 0.62
N THR A 31 -3.85 5.96 0.71
CA THR A 31 -3.55 5.25 1.96
C THR A 31 -2.87 6.11 3.03
N LEU A 32 -2.41 7.33 2.70
CA LEU A 32 -1.73 8.23 3.63
C LEU A 32 -2.70 9.11 4.45
N ILE A 33 -4.00 9.04 4.18
CA ILE A 33 -5.02 9.72 4.99
C ILE A 33 -4.94 9.22 6.44
N GLY A 34 -5.01 10.14 7.41
CA GLY A 34 -4.96 9.81 8.85
C GLY A 34 -3.59 9.42 9.39
N THR A 35 -2.52 9.52 8.60
CA THR A 35 -1.14 9.17 9.02
C THR A 35 -0.33 10.35 9.58
N LYS A 36 -0.90 11.55 9.62
CA LYS A 36 -0.25 12.81 10.02
C LYS A 36 -0.92 13.42 11.24
N GLY A 37 -0.18 14.29 11.93
CA GLY A 37 -0.64 14.99 13.12
C GLY A 37 -0.31 14.26 14.42
N GLY A 38 -0.78 14.83 15.53
CA GLY A 38 -0.61 14.29 16.87
C GLY A 38 -1.83 14.56 17.75
N GLY A 39 -2.03 13.73 18.78
CA GLY A 39 -3.21 13.80 19.62
C GLY A 39 -4.49 13.61 18.78
N LEU A 40 -5.48 14.47 19.00
CA LEU A 40 -6.78 14.42 18.33
C LEU A 40 -6.75 14.82 16.84
N THR A 41 -5.61 15.35 16.35
CA THR A 41 -5.48 15.76 14.94
C THR A 41 -5.01 14.63 14.03
N SER A 42 -4.68 13.45 14.60
CA SER A 42 -4.30 12.27 13.85
C SER A 42 -5.39 11.21 13.87
N GLY A 43 -5.54 10.51 12.75
CA GLY A 43 -6.36 9.30 12.66
C GLY A 43 -5.64 8.03 13.16
N TYR A 44 -4.32 8.11 13.43
CA TYR A 44 -3.47 6.98 13.80
C TYR A 44 -3.64 5.77 12.87
N LEU A 45 -3.71 6.05 11.56
CA LEU A 45 -3.81 5.05 10.51
C LEU A 45 -2.42 4.64 10.01
N TYR A 46 -2.33 3.43 9.47
CA TYR A 46 -1.08 2.80 9.02
C TYR A 46 -1.15 2.53 7.51
N PRO A 47 -0.28 3.14 6.68
CA PRO A 47 -0.37 3.08 5.22
C PRO A 47 0.32 1.83 4.65
N GLY A 48 0.14 0.68 5.30
CA GLY A 48 0.82 -0.56 4.93
C GLY A 48 0.07 -1.41 3.92
N ALA A 49 0.83 -2.21 3.16
CA ALA A 49 0.28 -3.18 2.24
C ALA A 49 -0.43 -4.31 3.00
N THR A 50 -1.68 -4.58 2.61
CA THR A 50 -2.46 -5.72 3.09
C THR A 50 -3.55 -6.06 2.07
N TYR A 51 -3.97 -7.32 2.04
CA TYR A 51 -5.20 -7.72 1.35
C TYR A 51 -6.42 -7.41 2.23
N PRO A 52 -7.62 -7.30 1.64
CA PRO A 52 -8.85 -7.23 2.43
C PRO A 52 -8.89 -8.36 3.46
N PHE A 53 -9.04 -8.00 4.74
CA PHE A 53 -9.03 -8.92 5.89
C PHE A 53 -7.72 -9.72 6.08
N GLY A 54 -6.60 -9.20 5.59
CA GLY A 54 -5.28 -9.80 5.83
C GLY A 54 -4.97 -9.90 7.33
N MET A 55 -4.41 -11.04 7.74
CA MET A 55 -4.06 -11.32 9.15
C MET A 55 -3.04 -10.33 9.72
N VAL A 56 -2.20 -9.77 8.85
CA VAL A 56 -1.16 -8.79 9.21
C VAL A 56 -1.05 -7.75 8.11
N GLN A 57 -0.57 -6.56 8.46
CA GLN A 57 -0.26 -5.48 7.53
C GLN A 57 1.24 -5.17 7.59
N PHE A 58 1.88 -4.99 6.43
CA PHE A 58 3.27 -4.55 6.38
C PHE A 58 3.35 -3.03 6.18
N THR A 59 3.79 -2.30 7.20
CA THR A 59 3.71 -0.82 7.24
C THR A 59 5.01 -0.19 7.73
N PRO A 60 5.36 1.04 7.30
CA PRO A 60 6.33 1.84 8.04
C PRO A 60 5.91 2.00 9.51
N SER A 61 6.89 2.08 10.42
CA SER A 61 6.58 2.39 11.82
C SER A 61 5.97 3.79 11.94
N TYR A 62 4.79 3.90 12.57
CA TYR A 62 4.05 5.16 12.62
C TYR A 62 4.83 6.29 13.33
N PHE A 63 5.36 6.03 14.53
CA PHE A 63 6.10 7.03 15.31
C PHE A 63 7.56 7.18 14.89
N SER A 64 8.05 6.29 14.02
CA SER A 64 9.45 6.30 13.59
C SER A 64 9.61 5.73 12.18
N LYS A 65 9.00 6.40 11.18
CA LYS A 65 9.01 5.95 9.78
C LYS A 65 10.42 5.68 9.22
N SER A 66 11.42 6.42 9.69
CA SER A 66 12.83 6.25 9.32
C SER A 66 13.50 4.99 9.91
N SER A 67 12.81 4.25 10.78
CA SER A 67 13.28 3.00 11.37
C SER A 67 12.79 1.76 10.61
N GLY A 68 12.25 1.93 9.40
CA GLY A 68 11.87 0.85 8.49
C GLY A 68 10.43 0.40 8.63
N PHE A 69 10.22 -0.88 8.32
CA PHE A 69 8.91 -1.50 8.20
C PHE A 69 8.67 -2.50 9.32
N VAL A 70 7.44 -2.58 9.77
CA VAL A 70 6.99 -3.49 10.83
C VAL A 70 5.78 -4.28 10.36
N ILE A 71 5.58 -5.45 10.97
CA ILE A 71 4.36 -6.24 10.84
C ILE A 71 3.36 -5.70 11.86
N ASN A 72 2.32 -5.02 11.39
CA ASN A 72 1.28 -4.42 12.20
C ASN A 72 0.02 -5.30 12.26
N GLN A 73 -0.55 -5.43 13.46
CA GLN A 73 -1.86 -6.04 13.73
C GLN A 73 -2.78 -5.09 14.49
N LEU A 74 -2.33 -3.85 14.70
CA LEU A 74 -3.03 -2.88 15.54
C LEU A 74 -4.28 -2.35 14.83
N SER A 75 -5.41 -2.41 15.53
CA SER A 75 -6.71 -1.91 15.06
C SER A 75 -6.95 -0.42 15.37
N GLY A 76 -5.90 0.35 15.67
CA GLY A 76 -5.97 1.77 15.97
C GLY A 76 -5.34 2.16 17.31
N ALA A 77 -5.21 3.46 17.56
CA ALA A 77 -4.63 3.98 18.79
C ALA A 77 -5.42 3.51 20.03
N GLY A 78 -4.71 3.07 21.06
CA GLY A 78 -5.30 2.57 22.30
C GLY A 78 -5.58 1.07 22.31
N CYS A 79 -5.48 0.38 21.18
CA CYS A 79 -5.51 -1.08 21.15
C CYS A 79 -4.19 -1.66 21.67
N GLU A 80 -4.27 -2.87 22.25
CA GLU A 80 -3.08 -3.62 22.61
C GLU A 80 -2.32 -4.07 21.35
N HIS A 81 -1.00 -4.10 21.46
CA HIS A 81 -0.10 -4.52 20.38
C HIS A 81 0.63 -5.80 20.81
N MET A 82 0.51 -6.89 20.05
CA MET A 82 1.12 -8.19 20.37
C MET A 82 2.61 -8.29 20.01
N GLY A 83 3.32 -7.16 19.98
CA GLY A 83 4.71 -7.07 19.52
C GLY A 83 4.84 -6.88 18.00
N ASN A 84 6.03 -6.42 17.58
CA ASN A 84 6.37 -6.12 16.20
C ASN A 84 7.63 -6.90 15.80
N PHE A 85 7.71 -7.29 14.53
CA PHE A 85 8.98 -7.71 13.92
C PHE A 85 9.49 -6.60 12.99
N PRO A 86 10.49 -5.79 13.42
CA PRO A 86 11.02 -4.72 12.59
C PRO A 86 11.95 -5.26 11.50
N THR A 87 11.80 -4.71 10.31
CA THR A 87 12.63 -4.99 9.14
C THR A 87 13.17 -3.66 8.61
N PHE A 88 14.49 -3.60 8.43
CA PHE A 88 15.17 -2.36 8.09
C PHE A 88 16.20 -2.58 6.98
N PRO A 89 16.06 -1.88 5.83
CA PRO A 89 17.08 -1.96 4.79
C PRO A 89 18.33 -1.18 5.22
N LEU A 90 19.49 -1.82 5.09
CA LEU A 90 20.79 -1.20 5.34
C LEU A 90 21.53 -0.99 4.02
N LYS A 91 22.27 0.12 3.90
CA LYS A 91 23.12 0.37 2.74
C LYS A 91 24.42 -0.41 2.86
N GLY A 92 24.75 -1.18 1.82
CA GLY A 92 26.03 -1.90 1.73
C GLY A 92 26.05 -3.22 2.48
N LYS A 93 27.26 -3.78 2.66
CA LYS A 93 27.44 -5.08 3.32
C LYS A 93 27.36 -4.93 4.83
N LEU A 94 26.51 -5.71 5.46
CA LEU A 94 26.45 -5.82 6.91
C LEU A 94 27.64 -6.66 7.41
N THR A 95 28.58 -6.04 8.13
CA THR A 95 29.76 -6.73 8.69
C THR A 95 29.67 -6.90 10.21
N ILE A 96 28.84 -6.11 10.87
CA ILE A 96 28.55 -6.18 12.31
C ILE A 96 27.06 -5.91 12.54
N SER A 97 26.53 -6.40 13.67
CA SER A 97 25.15 -6.11 14.05
C SER A 97 24.98 -4.61 14.34
N PRO A 98 23.93 -3.96 13.81
CA PRO A 98 23.58 -2.60 14.20
C PRO A 98 22.88 -2.67 15.55
N ASP A 99 23.64 -2.49 16.63
CA ASP A 99 23.18 -2.49 18.04
C ASP A 99 21.78 -1.91 18.22
N ASN A 100 21.59 -0.64 17.82
CA ASN A 100 20.30 0.02 17.86
C ASN A 100 19.86 0.49 16.46
N ILE A 101 18.69 0.03 16.02
CA ILE A 101 18.07 0.39 14.74
C ILE A 101 17.88 1.90 14.56
N LEU A 102 17.70 2.64 15.65
CA LEU A 102 17.56 4.10 15.60
C LEU A 102 18.83 4.80 15.10
N ASN A 103 20.00 4.17 15.25
CA ASN A 103 21.27 4.68 14.77
C ASN A 103 21.50 4.40 13.28
N ALA A 104 20.72 3.49 12.69
CA ALA A 104 20.82 3.13 11.28
C ALA A 104 19.81 3.89 10.40
N ARG A 105 18.99 4.77 10.99
CA ARG A 105 17.91 5.49 10.32
C ARG A 105 18.39 6.22 9.06
N ILE A 106 17.52 6.20 8.06
CA ILE A 106 17.69 6.96 6.83
C ILE A 106 16.67 8.09 6.76
N ASN A 107 17.03 9.17 6.07
CA ASN A 107 16.07 10.24 5.78
C ASN A 107 15.05 9.70 4.76
N VAL A 108 13.76 9.81 5.10
CA VAL A 108 12.66 9.41 4.23
C VAL A 108 12.05 10.67 3.63
N SER A 109 12.00 10.72 2.30
CA SER A 109 11.32 11.76 1.52
C SER A 109 10.43 11.10 0.47
N GLU A 110 9.41 11.81 0.00
CA GLU A 110 8.55 11.37 -1.11
C GLU A 110 7.81 10.04 -0.86
N GLU A 111 7.29 9.86 0.36
CA GLU A 111 6.49 8.69 0.72
C GLU A 111 5.27 8.52 -0.19
N LYS A 112 5.08 7.29 -0.68
CA LYS A 112 3.93 6.87 -1.48
C LYS A 112 3.34 5.60 -0.88
N GLY A 113 2.02 5.47 -0.94
CA GLY A 113 1.31 4.25 -0.56
C GLY A 113 0.18 3.96 -1.56
N HIS A 114 -0.15 2.69 -1.73
CA HIS A 114 -1.14 2.20 -2.69
C HIS A 114 -1.95 1.04 -2.07
N ALA A 115 -3.20 0.87 -2.51
CA ALA A 115 -4.12 -0.12 -1.97
C ALA A 115 -4.14 -1.42 -2.80
N GLY A 116 -2.96 -1.99 -3.06
CA GLY A 116 -2.75 -3.10 -4.00
C GLY A 116 -2.12 -2.63 -5.31
#